data_AF-X1T9Y7-F1
#
_entry.id   AF-X1T9Y7-F1
#
_cell.length_a   1.000
_cell.length_b   1.000
_cell.length_c   1.000
_cell.angle_alpha   90.00
_cell.angle_beta   90.00
_cell.angle_gamma   90.00
#
_symmetry.space_group_name_H-M   'P 1'
#
loop_
_entity.id
_entity.type
_entity.pdbx_description
1 polymer ?
#
loop_
_entity_poly.entity_id
_entity_poly.type
_entity_poly.pdbx_seq_one_letter_code
_entity_poly.pdbx_strand_id
1 'polypeptide(L)'
;MGYDALIALSIATKEIDEKYRTEYHERFMKYLEYYQEHDLAAAGAQTDMKGDRLKRPSEQPDPDAYVRLVEVKDDGIVVKGAKISITMVAYADEIIVIPTRALREADKDYAIAFAIPADWEGVHLITRPAAVRAREEIKCPFAEMGVSDSMVIFD
;
A
#
# COMPACT_ATOMS: atom_id res chain seq x y z
N MET A 1 -8.43 -1.69 -5.64
CA MET A 1 -7.86 -2.20 -4.38
C MET A 1 -7.90 -1.19 -3.23
N GLY A 2 -7.97 0.14 -3.44
CA GLY A 2 -8.07 1.08 -2.31
C GLY A 2 -9.29 0.83 -1.43
N TYR A 3 -10.48 0.71 -2.03
CA TYR A 3 -11.71 0.37 -1.32
C TYR A 3 -11.64 -0.98 -0.58
N ASP A 4 -11.10 -2.02 -1.23
CA ASP A 4 -10.94 -3.34 -0.60
C ASP A 4 -9.99 -3.29 0.61
N ALA A 5 -8.93 -2.48 0.52
CA ALA A 5 -8.00 -2.26 1.63
C ALA A 5 -8.68 -1.54 2.80
N LEU A 6 -9.53 -0.54 2.55
CA LEU A 6 -10.32 0.12 3.59
C LEU A 6 -11.23 -0.87 4.33
N ILE A 7 -11.95 -1.73 3.60
CA ILE A 7 -12.79 -2.77 4.22
C ILE A 7 -11.95 -3.69 5.10
N ALA A 8 -10.83 -4.20 4.56
CA ALA A 8 -9.96 -5.11 5.30
C ALA A 8 -9.38 -4.45 6.58
N LEU A 9 -8.94 -3.19 6.47
CA LEU A 9 -8.40 -2.43 7.61
C LEU A 9 -9.47 -2.13 8.67
N SER A 10 -10.73 -1.94 8.27
CA SER A 10 -11.82 -1.72 9.24
C SER A 10 -12.01 -2.90 10.21
N ILE A 11 -11.71 -4.12 9.75
CA ILE A 11 -11.78 -5.34 10.55
C ILE A 11 -10.45 -5.53 11.30
N ALA A 12 -9.34 -5.51 10.57
CA ALA A 12 -8.02 -5.85 11.13
C ALA A 12 -7.61 -4.90 12.26
N THR A 13 -7.82 -3.59 12.10
CA THR A 13 -7.45 -2.61 13.13
C THR A 13 -8.25 -2.81 14.42
N LYS A 14 -9.54 -3.15 14.31
CA LYS A 14 -10.39 -3.44 15.46
C LYS A 14 -9.93 -4.70 16.22
N GLU A 15 -9.67 -5.79 15.50
CA GLU A 15 -9.20 -7.03 16.13
C GLU A 15 -7.82 -6.85 16.80
N ILE A 16 -6.94 -6.04 16.20
CA ILE A 16 -5.64 -5.69 16.80
C ILE A 16 -5.84 -4.91 18.10
N ASP A 17 -6.70 -3.89 18.10
CA ASP A 17 -6.97 -3.07 19.29
C ASP A 17 -7.63 -3.89 20.41
N GLU A 18 -8.57 -4.80 20.10
CA GLU A 18 -9.18 -5.69 21.10
C GLU A 18 -8.16 -6.61 21.77
N LYS A 19 -7.15 -7.08 21.02
CA LYS A 19 -6.11 -7.97 21.53
C LYS A 19 -4.99 -7.24 22.25
N TYR A 20 -4.49 -6.15 21.68
CA TYR A 20 -3.26 -5.48 22.12
C TYR A 20 -3.51 -4.14 22.82
N ARG A 21 -4.76 -3.68 22.91
CA ARG A 21 -5.16 -2.41 23.53
C ARG A 21 -4.45 -1.20 22.92
N THR A 22 -4.29 -1.24 21.60
CA THR A 22 -3.78 -0.15 20.76
C THR A 22 -4.91 0.79 20.35
N GLU A 23 -4.59 1.81 19.55
CA GLU A 23 -5.52 2.84 19.07
C GLU A 23 -5.62 2.88 17.53
N TYR A 24 -5.30 1.78 16.86
CA TYR A 24 -5.22 1.77 15.39
C TYR A 24 -6.60 1.93 14.74
N HIS A 25 -7.64 1.39 15.36
CA HIS A 25 -9.00 1.47 14.85
C HIS A 25 -9.54 2.89 14.92
N GLU A 26 -9.27 3.62 16.01
CA GLU A 26 -9.65 5.04 16.11
C GLU A 26 -8.96 5.87 15.02
N ARG A 27 -7.66 5.65 14.80
CA ARG A 27 -6.90 6.32 13.72
C ARG A 27 -7.48 6.00 12.34
N PHE A 28 -7.81 4.73 12.10
CA PHE A 28 -8.45 4.31 10.86
C PHE A 28 -9.81 4.97 10.65
N MET A 29 -10.66 5.06 11.68
CA MET A 29 -11.98 5.69 11.56
C MET A 29 -11.88 7.19 11.23
N LYS A 30 -10.91 7.90 11.82
CA LYS A 30 -10.64 9.31 11.48
C LYS A 30 -10.16 9.47 10.03
N TYR A 31 -9.27 8.58 9.57
CA TYR A 31 -8.84 8.57 8.17
C TYR A 31 -10.01 8.24 7.22
N LEU A 32 -10.87 7.30 7.58
CA LEU A 32 -12.04 6.94 6.77
C LEU A 32 -13.04 8.10 6.65
N GLU A 33 -13.28 8.84 7.73
CA GLU A 33 -14.10 10.05 7.72
C GLU A 33 -13.50 11.09 6.76
N TYR A 34 -12.21 11.41 6.91
CA TYR A 34 -11.49 12.31 6.00
C TYR A 34 -11.59 11.87 4.53
N TYR A 35 -11.33 10.58 4.26
CA TYR A 35 -11.39 9.98 2.93
C TYR A 35 -12.78 10.13 2.28
N GLN A 36 -13.84 9.92 3.07
CA GLN A 36 -15.23 10.02 2.60
C GLN A 36 -15.68 11.47 2.41
N GLU A 37 -15.33 12.37 3.33
CA GLU A 37 -15.70 13.79 3.27
C GLU A 37 -15.09 14.50 2.05
N HIS A 38 -13.90 14.07 1.62
CA HIS A 38 -13.14 14.68 0.54
C HIS A 38 -13.28 13.94 -0.79
N ASP A 39 -14.07 12.86 -0.85
CA ASP A 39 -14.28 12.03 -2.05
C ASP A 39 -12.97 11.56 -2.71
N LEU A 40 -12.01 11.12 -1.88
CA LEU A 40 -10.67 10.78 -2.35
C LEU A 40 -10.64 9.45 -3.10
N ALA A 41 -9.70 9.32 -4.03
CA ALA A 41 -9.34 8.07 -4.67
C ALA A 41 -8.04 7.50 -4.07
N ALA A 42 -8.10 6.29 -3.50
CA ALA A 42 -6.91 5.60 -2.99
C ALA A 42 -6.43 4.44 -3.88
N ALA A 43 -5.11 4.31 -3.97
CA ALA A 43 -4.45 3.10 -4.47
C ALA A 43 -4.06 2.17 -3.31
N GLY A 44 -4.37 0.88 -3.44
CA GLY A 44 -3.96 -0.14 -2.47
C GLY A 44 -2.57 -0.69 -2.83
N ALA A 45 -1.57 -0.40 -2.01
CA ALA A 45 -0.17 -0.77 -2.21
C ALA A 45 0.23 -1.97 -1.34
N GLN A 46 -0.09 -3.17 -1.82
CA GLN A 46 0.16 -4.41 -1.07
C GLN A 46 1.44 -5.13 -1.48
N THR A 47 1.65 -5.35 -2.78
CA THR A 47 2.69 -6.26 -3.29
C THR A 47 4.08 -5.63 -3.21
N ASP A 48 4.96 -6.19 -2.38
CA ASP A 48 6.38 -5.82 -2.32
C ASP A 48 7.19 -6.33 -3.52
N MET A 49 8.42 -5.82 -3.70
CA MET A 49 9.40 -6.32 -4.67
C MET A 49 9.69 -7.83 -4.50
N LYS A 50 9.68 -8.30 -3.24
CA LYS A 50 9.83 -9.70 -2.80
C LYS A 50 11.19 -10.35 -3.01
N GLY A 51 12.13 -9.73 -3.74
CA GLY A 51 13.51 -10.21 -3.87
C GLY A 51 13.62 -11.69 -4.27
N ASP A 52 14.35 -12.49 -3.49
CA ASP A 52 14.36 -13.94 -3.62
C ASP A 52 13.06 -14.53 -3.07
N ARG A 53 12.25 -15.15 -3.94
CA ARG A 53 10.90 -15.64 -3.61
C ARG A 53 10.92 -16.84 -2.66
N LEU A 54 12.07 -17.52 -2.52
CA LEU A 54 12.25 -18.60 -1.56
C LEU A 54 12.50 -18.09 -0.13
N LYS A 55 12.86 -16.81 0.01
CA LYS A 55 13.20 -16.19 1.29
C LYS A 55 12.04 -15.35 1.85
N ARG A 56 11.98 -15.24 3.17
CA ARG A 56 11.08 -14.32 3.88
C ARG A 56 11.67 -12.90 3.92
N PRO A 57 10.88 -11.87 4.30
CA PRO A 57 11.36 -10.49 4.37
C PRO A 57 12.66 -10.34 5.15
N SER A 58 12.73 -10.89 6.36
CA SER A 58 13.92 -10.84 7.22
C SER A 58 15.13 -11.63 6.70
N GLU A 59 14.96 -12.46 5.68
CA GLU A 59 16.02 -13.29 5.09
C GLU A 59 16.53 -12.73 3.76
N GLN A 60 15.90 -11.65 3.24
CA GLN A 60 16.31 -11.04 1.99
C GLN A 60 17.73 -10.47 2.10
N PRO A 61 18.57 -10.61 1.06
CA PRO A 61 19.89 -9.97 1.05
C PRO A 61 19.79 -8.44 1.05
N ASP A 62 18.72 -7.91 0.44
CA ASP A 62 18.34 -6.50 0.50
C ASP A 62 17.08 -6.39 1.38
N PRO A 63 17.17 -5.75 2.56
CA PRO A 63 16.02 -5.60 3.45
C PRO A 63 14.92 -4.70 2.86
N ASP A 64 15.24 -3.85 1.87
CA ASP A 64 14.29 -2.92 1.27
C ASP A 64 13.50 -3.57 0.11
N ALA A 65 13.74 -4.87 -0.16
CA ALA A 65 12.91 -5.70 -1.03
C ALA A 65 11.46 -5.87 -0.52
N TYR A 66 11.21 -5.47 0.73
CA TYR A 66 9.90 -5.29 1.34
C TYR A 66 9.86 -3.93 2.03
N VAL A 67 8.69 -3.26 2.02
CA VAL A 67 8.53 -2.02 2.77
C VAL A 67 8.61 -2.32 4.26
N ARG A 68 9.49 -1.60 4.97
CA ARG A 68 9.77 -1.82 6.40
C ARG A 68 9.90 -0.53 7.18
N LEU A 69 9.73 -0.64 8.49
CA LEU A 69 10.09 0.36 9.47
C LEU A 69 11.62 0.50 9.52
N VAL A 70 12.12 1.73 9.43
CA VAL A 70 13.56 2.03 9.60
C VAL A 70 13.84 2.82 10.87
N GLU A 71 12.87 3.62 11.33
CA GLU A 71 13.01 4.45 12.53
C GLU A 71 11.63 4.71 13.15
N VAL A 72 11.55 4.74 14.47
CA VAL A 72 10.40 5.23 15.23
C VAL A 72 10.79 6.58 15.84
N LYS A 73 9.95 7.58 15.61
CA LYS A 73 10.10 8.94 16.14
C LYS A 73 8.94 9.24 17.09
N ASP A 74 9.07 10.32 17.86
CA ASP A 74 8.04 10.75 18.80
C ASP A 74 6.73 11.14 18.07
N ASP A 75 6.82 11.56 16.81
CA ASP A 75 5.71 12.04 15.97
C ASP A 75 5.30 11.07 14.86
N GLY A 76 5.95 9.90 14.74
CA GLY A 76 5.60 8.94 13.68
C GLY A 76 6.66 7.87 13.43
N ILE A 77 6.65 7.36 12.20
CA ILE A 77 7.58 6.33 11.75
C ILE A 77 8.22 6.75 10.43
N VAL A 78 9.45 6.28 10.21
CA VAL A 78 10.12 6.35 8.90
C VAL A 78 10.09 4.96 8.30
N VAL A 79 9.73 4.89 7.02
CA VAL A 79 9.63 3.63 6.27
C VAL A 79 10.50 3.70 5.03
N LYS A 80 10.98 2.54 4.57
CA LYS A 80 11.77 2.42 3.34
C LYS A 80 11.43 1.14 2.60
N GLY A 81 11.52 1.17 1.27
CA GLY A 81 11.35 0.02 0.41
C GLY A 81 10.52 0.33 -0.83
N ALA A 82 9.96 -0.71 -1.48
CA ALA A 82 9.14 -0.50 -2.66
C ALA A 82 7.97 -1.48 -2.80
N LYS A 83 6.87 -0.96 -3.35
CA LYS A 83 5.70 -1.73 -3.79
C LYS A 83 5.65 -1.75 -5.32
N ILE A 84 5.20 -2.86 -5.90
CA ILE A 84 5.17 -3.06 -7.36
C ILE A 84 3.80 -3.42 -7.89
N SER A 85 3.58 -3.06 -9.16
CA SER A 85 2.34 -3.30 -9.88
C SER A 85 1.16 -2.67 -9.18
N ILE A 86 1.35 -1.45 -8.65
CA ILE A 86 0.30 -0.71 -7.99
C ILE A 86 -0.50 0.00 -9.07
N THR A 87 -1.60 -0.62 -9.45
CA THR A 87 -2.58 -0.06 -10.37
C THR A 87 -3.03 1.30 -9.84
N MET A 88 -3.29 2.25 -10.75
CA MET A 88 -3.91 3.55 -10.49
C MET A 88 -3.18 4.54 -9.58
N VAL A 89 -2.01 4.20 -9.02
CA VAL A 89 -1.33 5.10 -8.07
C VAL A 89 -0.87 6.43 -8.69
N ALA A 90 -0.59 6.45 -9.99
CA ALA A 90 -0.20 7.68 -10.69
C ALA A 90 -1.33 8.72 -10.80
N TYR A 91 -2.57 8.35 -10.45
CA TYR A 91 -3.75 9.21 -10.47
C TYR A 91 -4.65 8.97 -9.25
N ALA A 92 -4.06 8.53 -8.14
CA ALA A 92 -4.71 8.44 -6.84
C ALA A 92 -4.33 9.66 -5.99
N ASP A 93 -5.24 10.07 -5.11
CA ASP A 93 -4.95 11.09 -4.10
C ASP A 93 -4.15 10.50 -2.93
N GLU A 94 -4.46 9.25 -2.56
CA GLU A 94 -3.88 8.56 -1.40
C GLU A 94 -3.29 7.18 -1.77
N ILE A 95 -2.31 6.74 -0.99
CA ILE A 95 -1.69 5.41 -1.07
C ILE A 95 -1.89 4.69 0.26
N ILE A 96 -2.64 3.59 0.24
CA ILE A 96 -2.86 2.73 1.39
C ILE A 96 -1.88 1.56 1.32
N VAL A 97 -0.86 1.56 2.17
CA VAL A 97 0.19 0.55 2.23
C VAL A 97 -0.18 -0.53 3.22
N ILE A 98 -0.08 -1.80 2.81
CA ILE A 98 -0.30 -2.97 3.67
C ILE A 98 0.74 -4.07 3.42
N PRO A 99 0.97 -4.99 4.37
CA PRO A 99 1.89 -6.12 4.15
C PRO A 99 1.37 -7.11 3.10
N THR A 100 2.28 -7.69 2.31
CA THR A 100 1.89 -8.61 1.22
C THR A 100 1.62 -10.05 1.65
N ARG A 101 1.97 -10.45 2.88
CA ARG A 101 1.90 -11.86 3.34
C ARG A 101 1.82 -11.97 4.86
N ALA A 102 1.50 -13.17 5.35
CA ALA A 102 1.63 -13.50 6.77
C ALA A 102 3.08 -13.42 7.24
N LEU A 103 3.32 -12.61 8.26
CA LEU A 103 4.64 -12.32 8.83
C LEU A 103 4.89 -13.17 10.08
N ARG A 104 6.16 -13.46 10.36
CA ARG A 104 6.61 -14.11 11.60
C ARG A 104 7.21 -13.07 12.55
N GLU A 105 7.52 -13.48 13.77
CA GLU A 105 8.20 -12.62 14.75
C GLU A 105 9.48 -11.98 14.21
N ALA A 106 10.28 -12.75 13.46
CA ALA A 106 11.49 -12.25 12.81
C ALA A 106 11.21 -11.19 11.73
N ASP A 107 9.98 -11.15 11.19
CA ASP A 107 9.55 -10.21 10.15
C ASP A 107 8.82 -8.98 10.75
N LYS A 108 8.91 -8.71 12.06
CA LYS A 108 8.13 -7.68 12.75
C LYS A 108 8.26 -6.27 12.15
N ASP A 109 9.45 -5.91 11.65
CA ASP A 109 9.70 -4.57 11.11
C ASP A 109 8.99 -4.34 9.75
N TYR A 110 8.49 -5.42 9.14
CA TYR A 110 7.69 -5.39 7.91
C TYR A 110 6.18 -5.40 8.19
N ALA A 111 5.77 -5.52 9.46
CA ALA A 111 4.37 -5.59 9.88
C ALA A 111 3.76 -4.19 10.04
N ILE A 112 3.81 -3.41 8.96
CA ILE A 112 3.37 -2.01 8.94
C ILE A 112 2.24 -1.80 7.93
N ALA A 113 1.27 -0.97 8.32
CA ALA A 113 0.19 -0.50 7.47
C ALA A 113 -0.08 0.99 7.75
N PHE A 114 -0.23 1.79 6.70
CA PHE A 114 -0.41 3.24 6.80
C PHE A 114 -1.05 3.80 5.52
N ALA A 115 -1.54 5.03 5.59
CA ALA A 115 -1.99 5.80 4.43
C ALA A 115 -1.19 7.11 4.34
N ILE A 116 -0.87 7.55 3.12
CA ILE A 116 -0.21 8.83 2.84
C ILE A 116 -0.74 9.42 1.52
N PRO A 117 -0.69 10.75 1.36
CA PRO A 117 -0.83 11.41 0.08
C PRO A 117 0.09 10.80 -1.00
N ALA A 118 -0.41 10.68 -2.21
CA ALA A 118 0.34 10.08 -3.32
C ALA A 118 1.53 10.94 -3.80
N ASP A 119 1.54 12.23 -3.46
CA ASP A 119 2.58 13.21 -3.74
C ASP A 119 3.49 13.51 -2.54
N TRP A 120 3.44 12.67 -1.50
CA TRP A 120 4.25 12.85 -0.29
C TRP A 120 5.75 12.88 -0.62
N GLU A 121 6.50 13.79 0.03
CA GLU A 121 7.95 13.94 -0.16
C GLU A 121 8.68 12.61 0.16
N GLY A 122 9.56 12.17 -0.73
CA GLY A 122 10.23 10.87 -0.63
C GLY A 122 9.43 9.68 -1.21
N VAL A 123 8.25 9.93 -1.78
CA VAL A 123 7.53 8.94 -2.60
C VAL A 123 7.83 9.16 -4.08
N HIS A 124 8.28 8.11 -4.76
CA HIS A 124 8.58 8.15 -6.18
C HIS A 124 7.80 7.09 -6.95
N LEU A 125 7.14 7.51 -8.03
CA LEU A 125 6.35 6.65 -8.90
C LEU A 125 7.10 6.40 -10.21
N ILE A 126 7.53 5.15 -10.43
CA ILE A 126 8.01 4.70 -11.74
C ILE A 126 6.82 4.10 -12.47
N THR A 127 6.18 4.93 -13.30
CA THR A 127 4.89 4.62 -13.92
C THR A 127 5.05 3.97 -15.29
N ARG A 128 4.33 2.88 -15.49
CA ARG A 128 4.11 2.23 -16.78
C ARG A 128 2.66 2.45 -17.22
N PRO A 129 2.42 3.24 -18.28
CA PRO A 129 1.13 3.22 -18.97
C PRO A 129 0.93 1.85 -19.64
N ALA A 130 -0.25 1.26 -19.48
CA ALA A 130 -0.60 0.03 -20.19
C ALA A 130 -1.64 0.30 -21.28
N ALA A 131 -1.30 -0.05 -22.50
CA ALA A 131 -2.20 -0.04 -23.64
C ALA A 131 -2.79 -1.45 -23.82
N VAL A 132 -4.03 -1.65 -23.37
CA VAL A 132 -4.72 -2.92 -23.56
C VAL A 132 -5.26 -3.01 -24.98
N ARG A 133 -5.14 -4.19 -25.58
CA ARG A 133 -5.70 -4.46 -26.91
C ARG A 133 -7.20 -4.16 -26.91
N ALA A 134 -7.64 -3.37 -27.89
CA ALA A 134 -9.06 -3.11 -28.12
C ALA A 134 -9.82 -4.43 -28.32
N ARG A 135 -11.02 -4.51 -27.75
CA ARG A 135 -11.93 -5.64 -27.90
C ARG A 135 -13.01 -5.29 -28.91
N GLU A 136 -13.32 -6.23 -29.80
CA GLU A 136 -14.31 -6.01 -30.88
C GLU A 136 -15.73 -6.32 -30.41
N GLU A 137 -15.93 -7.45 -29.73
CA GLU A 137 -17.27 -7.93 -29.35
C GLU A 137 -17.79 -7.33 -28.04
N ILE A 138 -16.91 -7.17 -27.05
CA ILE A 138 -17.28 -6.70 -25.71
C ILE A 138 -16.54 -5.41 -25.41
N LYS A 139 -17.29 -4.32 -25.23
CA LYS A 139 -16.74 -3.03 -24.84
C LYS A 139 -15.86 -3.18 -23.60
N CYS A 140 -14.69 -2.57 -23.65
CA CYS A 140 -13.70 -2.63 -22.59
C CYS A 140 -13.22 -1.20 -22.34
N PRO A 141 -13.87 -0.45 -21.43
CA PRO A 141 -13.47 0.92 -21.12
C PRO A 141 -11.98 1.02 -20.75
N PHE A 142 -11.43 -0.02 -20.13
CA PHE A 142 -10.00 -0.14 -19.83
C PHE A 142 -9.07 -0.10 -21.06
N ALA A 143 -9.52 -0.63 -22.21
CA ALA A 143 -8.79 -0.57 -23.47
C ALA A 143 -9.01 0.74 -24.24
N GLU A 144 -10.04 1.51 -23.87
CA GLU A 144 -10.39 2.79 -24.50
C GLU A 144 -9.76 3.98 -23.74
N MET A 145 -9.82 3.95 -22.40
CA MET A 145 -9.33 5.01 -21.50
C MET A 145 -7.89 4.79 -21.05
N GLY A 146 -7.40 3.55 -21.10
CA GLY A 146 -6.09 3.17 -20.60
C GLY A 146 -6.05 2.94 -19.09
N VAL A 147 -4.89 2.48 -18.62
CA VAL A 147 -4.56 2.27 -17.21
C VAL A 147 -3.09 2.56 -17.01
N SER A 148 -2.68 2.78 -15.76
CA SER A 148 -1.27 2.67 -15.38
C SER A 148 -1.07 1.69 -14.23
N ASP A 149 0.10 1.09 -14.22
CA ASP A 149 0.69 0.45 -13.05
C ASP A 149 2.02 1.13 -12.73
N SER A 150 2.33 1.29 -11.45
CA SER A 150 3.61 1.86 -11.04
C SER A 150 4.33 0.98 -10.04
N MET A 151 5.66 1.10 -10.05
CA MET A 151 6.46 0.83 -8.86
C MET A 151 6.45 2.09 -7.99
N VAL A 152 6.14 1.92 -6.72
CA VAL A 152 6.12 2.97 -5.69
C VAL A 152 7.35 2.76 -4.82
N ILE A 153 8.23 3.76 -4.76
CA ILE A 153 9.43 3.77 -3.92
C ILE A 153 9.18 4.70 -2.74
N PHE A 154 9.52 4.24 -1.54
CA PHE A 154 9.56 5.02 -0.31
C PHE A 154 11.03 5.18 0.08
N ASP A 155 11.59 6.39 0.00
CA ASP A 155 13.01 6.67 0.23
C ASP A 155 13.32 7.23 1.63
#